data_AF-A0A1I6T087-F1
#
_entry.id   AF-A0A1I6T087-F1
#
_cell.length_a   1.000
_cell.length_b   1.000
_cell.length_c   1.000
_cell.angle_alpha   90.00
_cell.angle_beta   90.00
_cell.angle_gamma   90.00
#
_symmetry.space_group_name_H-M   'P 1'
#
loop_
_entity.id
_entity.type
_entity.pdbx_description
1 polymer ?
#
loop_
_entity_poly.entity_id
_entity_poly.type
_entity_poly.pdbx_seq_one_letter_code
_entity_poly.pdbx_strand_id
1 'polypeptide(L)'
;MDKHVDDEVLIQIIKTQHSILNLLNHTLNDTVTHQRSLPKQEQNSDLINLAEQTRLVIARKPKLKAAYKKLTNDPRFDFDGYLE
;
A
#
# COMPACT_ATOMS: atom_id res chain seq x y z
N MET A 1 33.90 10.49 -7.79
CA MET A 1 32.96 9.60 -8.50
C MET A 1 31.67 9.62 -7.70
N ASP A 2 30.61 10.18 -8.26
CA ASP A 2 29.27 10.06 -7.66
C ASP A 2 28.94 8.57 -7.56
N LYS A 3 28.54 8.14 -6.36
CA LYS A 3 28.05 6.78 -6.14
C LYS A 3 26.67 6.69 -6.79
N HIS A 4 26.63 6.27 -8.04
CA HIS A 4 25.37 5.92 -8.68
C HIS A 4 24.81 4.70 -7.94
N VAL A 5 23.64 4.86 -7.33
CA VAL A 5 22.86 3.74 -6.81
C VAL A 5 22.39 2.94 -8.01
N ASP A 6 22.58 1.63 -7.95
CA ASP A 6 22.15 0.71 -9.01
C ASP A 6 20.64 0.81 -9.23
N ASP A 7 20.23 0.95 -10.49
CA ASP A 7 18.83 1.00 -10.90
C ASP A 7 18.07 -0.25 -10.43
N GLU A 8 18.71 -1.42 -10.39
CA GLU A 8 18.11 -2.66 -9.88
C GLU A 8 17.78 -2.57 -8.39
N VAL A 9 18.67 -1.94 -7.60
CA VAL A 9 18.44 -1.71 -6.17
C VAL A 9 17.29 -0.74 -5.96
N LEU A 10 17.20 0.32 -6.76
CA LEU A 10 16.08 1.26 -6.70
C LEU A 10 14.76 0.58 -7.08
N ILE A 11 14.77 -0.27 -8.10
CA ILE A 11 13.60 -1.05 -8.51
C ILE A 11 13.13 -1.96 -7.37
N GLN A 12 14.05 -2.69 -6.75
CA GLN A 12 13.72 -3.60 -5.65
C GLN A 12 13.14 -2.85 -4.44
N ILE A 13 13.72 -1.71 -4.05
CA ILE A 13 13.20 -0.87 -2.98
C ILE A 13 11.76 -0.43 -3.27
N ILE A 14 11.49 0.01 -4.50
CA ILE A 14 10.16 0.48 -4.89
C ILE A 14 9.14 -0.68 -4.91
N LYS A 15 9.53 -1.88 -5.39
CA LYS A 15 8.71 -3.09 -5.30
C LYS A 15 8.37 -3.43 -3.85
N THR A 16 9.38 -3.44 -2.96
CA THR A 16 9.16 -3.69 -1.52
C THR A 16 8.24 -2.65 -0.89
N GLN A 17 8.43 -1.36 -1.18
CA GLN A 17 7.55 -0.30 -0.68
C GLN A 17 6.10 -0.49 -1.16
N HIS A 18 5.92 -0.90 -2.42
CA HIS A 18 4.59 -1.20 -2.96
C HIS A 18 3.93 -2.36 -2.20
N SER A 19 4.64 -3.47 -2.02
CA SER A 19 4.14 -4.62 -1.28
C SER A 19 3.77 -4.28 0.17
N ILE A 20 4.60 -3.48 0.86
CA ILE A 20 4.30 -3.02 2.23
C ILE A 20 3.03 -2.18 2.25
N LEU A 21 2.86 -1.25 1.30
CA LEU A 21 1.67 -0.40 1.23
C LEU A 21 0.40 -1.22 0.94
N ASN A 22 0.49 -2.23 0.06
CA ASN A 22 -0.61 -3.13 -0.21
C ASN A 22 -0.97 -3.96 1.03
N LEU A 23 0.02 -4.53 1.72
CA LEU A 23 -0.19 -5.27 2.96
C LEU A 23 -0.89 -4.40 4.00
N LEU A 24 -0.38 -3.18 4.24
CA LEU A 24 -0.99 -2.24 5.19
C LEU A 24 -2.43 -1.92 4.80
N ASN A 25 -2.71 -1.66 3.52
CA ASN A 25 -4.08 -1.36 3.09
C ASN A 25 -5.04 -2.53 3.30
N HIS A 26 -4.60 -3.77 3.06
CA HIS A 26 -5.39 -4.98 3.32
C HIS A 26 -5.64 -5.17 4.82
N THR A 27 -4.58 -5.13 5.65
CA THR A 27 -4.71 -5.28 7.10
C THR A 27 -5.64 -4.23 7.72
N LEU A 28 -5.58 -2.99 7.24
CA LEU A 28 -6.49 -1.93 7.70
C LEU A 28 -7.93 -2.18 7.23
N ASN A 29 -8.13 -2.71 6.03
CA ASN A 29 -9.46 -3.09 5.54
C ASN A 29 -10.05 -4.23 6.38
N ASP A 30 -9.25 -5.24 6.70
CA ASP A 30 -9.66 -6.37 7.52
C ASP A 30 -9.99 -5.91 8.94
N THR A 31 -9.21 -4.97 9.49
CA THR A 31 -9.49 -4.35 10.79
C THR A 31 -10.86 -3.66 10.79
N VAL A 32 -11.16 -2.85 9.78
CA VAL A 32 -12.47 -2.18 9.64
C VAL A 32 -13.59 -3.21 9.47
N THR A 33 -13.37 -4.22 8.65
CA THR A 33 -14.35 -5.28 8.37
C THR A 33 -14.66 -6.06 9.63
N HIS A 34 -13.63 -6.48 10.36
CA HIS A 34 -13.77 -7.17 11.64
C HIS A 34 -14.52 -6.31 12.66
N GLN A 35 -14.11 -5.05 12.87
CA GLN A 35 -14.77 -4.16 13.82
C GLN A 35 -16.24 -3.93 13.46
N ARG A 36 -16.58 -3.78 12.17
CA ARG A 36 -17.97 -3.64 11.72
C ARG A 36 -18.80 -4.92 11.84
N SER A 37 -18.16 -6.09 11.91
CA SER A 37 -18.84 -7.37 12.09
C SER A 37 -19.25 -7.63 13.55
N LEU A 38 -18.63 -6.93 14.51
CA LEU A 38 -18.95 -7.05 15.94
C LEU A 38 -20.30 -6.37 16.27
N PRO A 39 -20.97 -6.78 17.37
CA PRO A 39 -22.12 -6.06 17.91
C PRO A 39 -21.78 -4.58 18.15
N LYS A 40 -22.73 -3.65 17.92
CA LYS A 40 -22.49 -2.19 17.98
C LYS A 40 -21.80 -1.71 19.25
N GLN A 41 -22.12 -2.32 20.39
CA GLN A 41 -21.57 -1.99 21.71
C GLN A 41 -20.11 -2.43 21.91
N GLU A 42 -19.62 -3.35 21.07
CA GLU A 42 -18.25 -3.88 21.09
C GLU A 42 -17.37 -3.26 20.01
N GLN A 43 -17.95 -2.48 19.09
CA GLN A 43 -17.19 -1.80 18.05
C GLN A 43 -16.35 -0.68 18.64
N ASN A 44 -15.08 -0.64 18.26
CA ASN A 44 -14.21 0.48 18.54
C ASN A 44 -14.30 1.49 17.37
N SER A 45 -15.14 2.50 17.53
CA SER A 45 -15.35 3.55 16.53
C SER A 45 -14.07 4.32 16.19
N ASP A 46 -13.20 4.52 17.17
CA ASP A 46 -11.95 5.26 16.98
C ASP A 46 -10.98 4.46 16.12
N LEU A 47 -10.92 3.14 16.33
CA LEU A 47 -10.13 2.23 15.50
C LEU A 47 -10.65 2.17 14.07
N ILE A 48 -11.97 2.10 13.87
CA ILE A 48 -12.59 2.14 12.54
C ILE A 48 -12.20 3.44 11.83
N ASN A 49 -12.39 4.58 12.50
CA ASN A 49 -12.11 5.90 11.95
C ASN A 49 -10.61 6.04 11.57
N LEU A 50 -9.72 5.64 12.47
CA LEU A 50 -8.27 5.70 12.24
C LEU A 50 -7.86 4.82 11.06
N ALA A 51 -8.41 3.60 10.98
CA ALA A 51 -8.09 2.67 9.91
C ALA A 51 -8.59 3.18 8.55
N GLU A 52 -9.81 3.70 8.47
CA GLU A 52 -10.36 4.28 7.24
C GLU A 52 -9.59 5.53 6.79
N GLN A 53 -9.26 6.43 7.71
CA GLN A 53 -8.45 7.62 7.39
C GLN A 53 -7.06 7.23 6.88
N THR A 54 -6.41 6.24 7.50
CA THR A 54 -5.10 5.76 7.08
C THR A 54 -5.15 5.15 5.68
N ARG A 55 -6.19 4.36 5.37
CA ARG A 55 -6.42 3.83 4.02
C ARG A 55 -6.62 4.92 2.99
N LEU A 56 -7.34 5.99 3.33
CA LEU A 56 -7.49 7.14 2.44
C LEU A 56 -6.14 7.80 2.16
N VAL A 57 -5.27 7.95 3.16
CA VAL A 57 -3.92 8.50 2.96
C VAL A 57 -3.08 7.60 2.04
N ILE A 58 -3.13 6.28 2.21
CA ILE A 58 -2.43 5.31 1.35
C ILE A 58 -2.96 5.40 -0.09
N ALA A 59 -4.29 5.40 -0.27
CA ALA A 59 -4.93 5.43 -1.58
C ALA A 59 -4.79 6.78 -2.31
N ARG A 60 -4.65 7.89 -1.57
CA ARG A 60 -4.56 9.27 -2.09
C ARG A 60 -3.13 9.77 -2.26
N LYS A 61 -2.13 8.92 -2.47
CA LYS A 61 -0.79 9.40 -2.91
C LYS A 61 -0.73 9.41 -4.45
N PRO A 62 -1.24 10.46 -5.14
CA PRO A 62 -1.25 10.52 -6.60
C PRO A 62 0.15 10.46 -7.20
N LYS A 63 1.15 11.01 -6.50
CA LYS A 63 2.56 10.95 -6.91
C LYS A 63 3.09 9.51 -6.92
N LEU A 64 2.73 8.69 -5.94
CA LEU A 64 3.10 7.27 -5.90
C LEU A 64 2.37 6.48 -6.98
N LYS A 65 1.06 6.71 -7.16
CA LYS A 65 0.29 6.08 -8.24
C LYS A 65 0.84 6.41 -9.62
N ALA A 66 1.23 7.67 -9.85
CA ALA A 66 1.83 8.09 -11.11
C ALA A 66 3.22 7.46 -11.32
N ALA A 67 4.03 7.36 -10.25
CA ALA A 67 5.31 6.67 -10.31
C ALA A 67 5.12 5.18 -10.61
N TYR A 68 4.27 4.47 -9.86
CA TYR A 68 3.97 3.07 -10.11
C TYR A 68 3.38 2.83 -11.50
N LYS A 69 2.49 3.70 -11.99
CA LYS A 69 1.91 3.59 -13.35
C LYS A 69 2.97 3.74 -14.46
N LYS A 70 3.96 4.62 -14.26
CA LYS A 70 5.10 4.74 -15.19
C LYS A 70 5.97 3.51 -15.15
N LEU A 71 6.13 2.92 -13.96
CA LEU A 71 6.93 1.73 -13.74
C LEU A 71 6.26 0.46 -14.28
N THR A 72 4.93 0.30 -14.19
CA THR A 72 4.21 -0.86 -14.79
C THR A 72 4.38 -1.00 -16.30
N ASN A 73 4.83 0.05 -17.01
CA ASN A 73 5.15 -0.02 -18.43
C ASN A 73 6.62 -0.37 -18.70
N ASP A 74 7.45 -0.47 -17.66
CA ASP A 74 8.84 -0.88 -17.74
C ASP A 74 8.91 -2.40 -17.53
N PRO A 75 9.43 -3.18 -18.50
CA PRO A 75 9.50 -4.64 -18.40
C PRO A 75 10.39 -5.14 -17.24
N ARG A 76 11.24 -4.29 -16.65
CA ARG A 76 12.01 -4.60 -15.43
C ARG A 76 11.13 -4.54 -14.17
N PHE A 77 9.97 -3.89 -14.29
CA PHE A 77 9.02 -3.64 -13.22
C PHE A 77 7.75 -4.50 -13.37
N ASP A 78 7.95 -5.79 -13.61
CA ASP A 78 6.84 -6.73 -13.51
C ASP A 78 6.41 -6.90 -12.04
N PHE A 79 5.13 -6.68 -11.77
CA PHE A 79 4.47 -6.96 -10.50
C PHE A 79 3.85 -8.36 -10.58
N ASP A 80 4.66 -9.37 -10.86
CA ASP A 80 4.21 -10.76 -10.85
C ASP A 80 3.67 -11.13 -9.45
N GLY A 81 2.37 -11.41 -9.38
CA GLY A 81 1.79 -12.30 -8.36
C GLY A 81 1.26 -11.68 -7.05
N TYR A 82 1.05 -10.37 -6.93
CA TYR A 82 0.49 -9.77 -5.70
C TYR A 82 -0.72 -8.85 -5.93
N LEU A 83 -1.41 -9.01 -7.06
CA LEU A 83 -2.61 -8.26 -7.43
C LEU A 83 -3.77 -9.21 -7.71
N GLU A 84 -4.20 -9.94 -6.67
CA GLU A 84 -5.60 -10.32 -6.48
C GLU A 84 -6.01 -9.97 -5.04
#